data_AF-A0A8I1WD84-F1
#
_entry.id   AF-A0A8I1WD84-F1
#
_cell.length_a   1.000
_cell.length_b   1.000
_cell.length_c   1.000
_cell.angle_alpha   90.00
_cell.angle_beta   90.00
_cell.angle_gamma   90.00
#
_symmetry.space_group_name_H-M   'P 1'
#
loop_
_entity.id
_entity.type
_entity.pdbx_description
1 polymer ?
#
loop_
_entity_poly.entity_id
_entity_poly.type
_entity_poly.pdbx_seq_one_letter_code
_entity_poly.pdbx_strand_id
1 'polypeptide(L)' 'MAQMVEHHEHCYKTTQHFLLNPPDKMRLIEIFPPHTLASKTLASNQTELDHDYWTGRHFGR' A
#
# COMPACT_ATOMS: atom_id res chain seq x y z
N MET A 1 19.68 5.10 -2.33
CA MET A 1 19.25 4.13 -1.30
C MET A 1 18.80 4.83 -0.02
N ALA A 2 19.64 5.62 0.66
CA ALA A 2 19.26 6.31 1.92
C ALA A 2 17.95 7.13 1.80
N GLN A 3 17.85 8.00 0.80
CA GLN A 3 16.64 8.81 0.57
C GLN A 3 15.36 7.97 0.33
N MET A 4 15.48 6.82 -0.34
CA MET A 4 14.33 5.94 -0.59
C MET A 4 13.83 5.29 0.70
N VAL A 5 14.76 4.90 1.58
CA VAL A 5 14.43 4.33 2.89
C VAL A 5 13.80 5.38 3.80
N GLU A 6 14.36 6.58 3.86
CA GLU A 6 13.80 7.70 4.63
C GLU A 6 12.40 8.06 4.16
N HIS A 7 12.20 8.14 2.84
CA HIS A 7 10.89 8.42 2.27
C HIS A 7 9.88 7.30 2.59
N HIS A 8 10.28 6.04 2.45
CA HIS A 8 9.44 4.91 2.83
C HIS A 8 9.06 4.96 4.31
N GLU A 9 10.01 5.24 5.21
CA GLU A 9 9.73 5.36 6.64
C GLU A 9 8.73 6.47 6.94
N HIS A 10 8.90 7.64 6.31
CA HIS A 10 7.98 8.76 6.45
C HIS A 10 6.55 8.42 6.00
N CYS A 11 6.43 7.82 4.81
CA CYS A 11 5.15 7.37 4.28
C CYS A 11 4.52 6.29 5.18
N TYR A 12 5.29 5.31 5.63
CA TYR A 12 4.82 4.26 6.52
C TYR A 12 4.28 4.84 7.83
N LYS A 13 5.03 5.72 8.50
CA LYS A 13 4.59 6.37 9.75
C LYS A 13 3.30 7.17 9.55
N THR A 14 3.19 7.89 8.44
CA THR A 14 2.01 8.71 8.11
C THR A 14 0.77 7.83 7.91
N THR A 15 0.91 6.74 7.15
CA THR A 15 -0.16 5.76 6.94
C THR A 15 -0.58 5.11 8.26
N GLN A 16 0.36 4.70 9.11
CA GLN A 16 0.04 4.13 10.43
C GLN A 16 -0.72 5.12 11.31
N HIS A 17 -0.27 6.38 11.36
CA HIS A 17 -0.96 7.42 12.12
C HIS A 17 -2.41 7.63 11.65
N PHE A 18 -2.62 7.66 10.33
CA PHE A 18 -3.95 7.78 9.73
C PHE A 18 -4.85 6.59 10.05
N LEU A 19 -4.33 5.36 9.97
CA LEU A 19 -5.09 4.15 10.31
C LEU A 19 -5.46 4.10 11.79
N LEU A 20 -4.57 4.57 12.67
CA LEU A 20 -4.81 4.62 14.12
C LEU A 20 -5.72 5.78 14.55
N ASN A 21 -5.72 6.87 13.79
CA ASN A 21 -6.51 8.07 14.07
C ASN A 21 -7.26 8.53 12.81
N PRO A 22 -8.24 7.75 12.32
CA PRO A 22 -8.97 8.10 11.12
C PRO A 22 -9.82 9.36 11.38
N PRO A 23 -10.04 10.21 10.35
CA PRO A 23 -10.96 11.34 10.47
C PRO A 23 -12.40 10.89 10.77
N ASP A 24 -13.17 11.78 11.40
CA ASP A 24 -14.60 11.55 11.65
C ASP A 24 -15.36 11.32 10.34
N LYS A 25 -16.34 10.41 10.38
CA LYS A 25 -17.22 10.05 9.25
C LYS A 25 -16.48 9.52 8.01
N MET A 26 -15.38 8.80 8.23
CA MET A 26 -14.72 8.04 7.18
C MET A 26 -15.25 6.59 7.09
N ARG A 27 -15.23 6.02 5.89
CA ARG A 27 -15.36 4.57 5.66
C ARG A 27 -14.03 4.02 5.16
N LEU A 28 -13.44 3.08 5.88
CA LEU A 28 -12.31 2.29 5.41
C LEU A 28 -12.84 1.09 4.63
N ILE A 29 -12.35 0.88 3.41
CA ILE A 29 -12.64 -0.31 2.61
C ILE A 29 -11.31 -1.02 2.42
N GLU A 30 -11.17 -2.20 2.99
CA GLU A 30 -10.01 -3.05 2.79
C GLU A 30 -10.22 -3.89 1.54
N ILE A 31 -9.28 -3.82 0.60
CA ILE A 31 -9.23 -4.71 -0.56
C ILE A 31 -8.22 -5.80 -0.23
N PHE A 32 -8.73 -6.98 0.12
CA PHE A 32 -7.91 -8.13 0.48
C PHE A 32 -7.92 -9.16 -0.66
N PRO A 33 -6.89 -9.18 -1.54
CA PRO A 33 -6.78 -10.22 -2.55
C PRO A 33 -6.46 -11.58 -1.89
N PRO A 34 -6.98 -12.70 -2.41
CA PRO A 34 -6.68 -14.05 -1.92
C PRO A 34 -5.24 -14.50 -2.25
N HIS A 35 -4.51 -13.74 -3.06
CA HIS A 35 -3.13 -14.01 -3.45
C HIS A 35 -2.20 -12.97 -2.84
N THR A 36 -0.99 -13.42 -2.46
CA THR A 36 0.07 -12.53 -1.98
C THR A 36 0.44 -11.50 -3.04
N LEU A 37 0.70 -10.27 -2.59
CA LEU A 37 1.22 -9.20 -3.42
C LEU A 37 2.63 -9.53 -3.93
N ALA A 38 2.91 -9.18 -5.19
CA ALA A 38 4.23 -9.33 -5.82
C ALA A 38 5.19 -8.21 -5.42
N SER A 39 4.64 -7.05 -5.06
CA SER A 39 5.39 -5.91 -4.55
C SER A 39 6.09 -6.21 -3.22
N LYS A 40 7.24 -5.57 -3.05
CA LYS A 40 8.10 -5.63 -1.87
C LYS A 40 8.06 -4.30 -1.14
N THR A 41 8.52 -4.31 0.12
CA THR A 41 8.63 -3.11 0.96
C THR A 41 9.45 -2.01 0.29
N LEU A 42 10.51 -2.38 -0.43
CA LEU A 42 11.38 -1.46 -1.15
C LEU A 42 11.83 -2.09 -2.47
N ALA A 43 12.09 -1.23 -3.46
CA ALA A 43 12.69 -1.62 -4.73
C ALA A 43 11.92 -2.68 -5.54
N SER A 44 10.59 -2.70 -5.43
CA SER A 44 9.73 -3.39 -6.40
C SER A 44 10.02 -2.87 -7.80
N ASN A 45 10.04 -3.76 -8.79
CA ASN A 45 10.09 -3.33 -10.19
C ASN A 45 8.68 -3.00 -10.71
N GLN A 46 8.61 -2.35 -11.88
CA GLN A 46 7.34 -1.92 -12.46
C GLN A 46 6.36 -3.09 -12.70
N THR A 47 6.85 -4.23 -13.17
CA THR A 47 6.01 -5.41 -13.44
C THR A 47 5.36 -5.94 -12.16
N GLU A 48 6.11 -5.97 -11.05
CA GLU A 48 5.58 -6.37 -9.73
C GLU A 48 4.49 -5.40 -9.25
N LEU A 49 4.69 -4.08 -9.45
CA LEU A 49 3.70 -3.07 -9.08
C LEU A 49 2.44 -3.13 -9.95
N ASP A 50 2.60 -3.30 -11.26
CA ASP A 50 1.49 -3.38 -12.21
C ASP A 50 0.62 -4.61 -11.93
N HIS A 51 1.24 -5.76 -11.62
CA HIS A 51 0.53 -6.98 -11.24
C HIS A 51 -0.42 -6.74 -10.06
N ASP A 52 0.07 -6.09 -9.01
CA ASP A 52 -0.71 -5.84 -7.79
C ASP A 52 -1.81 -4.80 -8.03
N TYR A 53 -1.54 -3.78 -8.84
CA TYR A 53 -2.56 -2.81 -9.25
C TYR A 53 -3.73 -3.50 -9.98
N TRP A 54 -3.45 -4.36 -10.96
CA TRP A 54 -4.48 -5.09 -11.70
C TRP A 54 -5.24 -6.07 -10.80
N THR A 55 -4.53 -6.73 -9.89
CA THR A 55 -5.12 -7.62 -8.88
C THR A 55 -6.10 -6.84 -8.01
N GLY A 56 -5.67 -5.73 -7.41
CA GLY A 56 -6.52 -4.87 -6.58
C GLY A 56 -7.72 -4.31 -7.35
N ARG A 57 -7.53 -3.92 -8.61
CA ARG A 57 -8.63 -3.45 -9.48
C ARG A 57 -9.66 -4.54 -9.77
N HIS A 58 -9.27 -5.81 -9.83
CA HIS A 58 -10.22 -6.91 -10.02
C HIS A 58 -11.03 -7.21 -8.76
N PHE A 59 -10.37 -7.23 -7.60
CA PHE A 59 -11.01 -7.55 -6.32
C PHE A 59 -11.75 -6.37 -5.68
N GLY A 60 -11.45 -5.13 -6.07
CA GLY A 60 -12.11 -3.92 -5.57
C GLY A 60 -13.37 -3.49 -6.31
N ARG A 61 -13.92 -4.32 -7.22
CA ARG A 61 -15.19 -4.08 -7.92
C ARG A 61 -16.34 -4.71 -7.15
#